data_AF-A0A1L3MFM9-F1
#
_entry.id   AF-A0A1L3MFM9-F1
#
_cell.length_a   1.000
_cell.length_b   1.000
_cell.length_c   1.000
_cell.angle_alpha   90.00
_cell.angle_beta   90.00
_cell.angle_gamma   90.00
#
_symmetry.space_group_name_H-M   'P 1'
#
loop_
_entity.id
_entity.type
_entity.pdbx_description
1 polymer ?
#
loop_
_entity_poly.entity_id
_entity_poly.type
_entity_poly.pdbx_seq_one_letter_code
_entity_poly.pdbx_strand_id
1 'polypeptide(L)'
;MIATSRALAVTAATLALALALPTGTALAAPAPVELGTPLPQAHAHNDYEHERPLLDALEQGFTSVEADVWLVDGELRVAHDSWEVADAPTLEEAYLDPLTEIASPNGKEIYPGYDGDVQLLIDIKSEGPATWRAVEAELAEHSRIFTRVHRGKVKDRAVEAVISGNRPRAEMEAATTRYSFYDGRSTDLDSGTDAALMPLVSDNWTKLFTWQGVGEMPAAERERLHDYVAGAHRDGYRVRFWATNDIAGEARTNLWRELRDAGVDHINTDDLEGLQEFLAQE
;
A
#
# COMPACT_ATOMS: atom_id res chain seq x y z
N MET A 1 -29.41 -32.87 -93.44
CA MET A 1 -28.57 -31.93 -92.66
C MET A 1 -29.48 -30.87 -92.06
N ILE A 2 -29.90 -31.06 -90.81
CA ILE A 2 -30.57 -30.06 -89.98
C ILE A 2 -29.89 -30.18 -88.62
N ALA A 3 -29.21 -29.12 -88.21
CA ALA A 3 -28.48 -29.03 -86.95
C ALA A 3 -29.44 -28.76 -85.80
N THR A 4 -29.31 -29.50 -84.69
CA THR A 4 -29.89 -29.15 -83.40
C THR A 4 -28.85 -29.45 -82.32
N SER A 5 -28.16 -28.40 -81.87
CA SER A 5 -27.26 -28.46 -80.71
C SER A 5 -28.01 -27.98 -79.48
N ARG A 6 -28.17 -28.87 -78.50
CA ARG A 6 -28.75 -28.60 -77.18
C ARG A 6 -27.78 -27.76 -76.35
N ALA A 7 -28.26 -26.65 -75.78
CA ALA A 7 -27.56 -25.87 -74.77
C ALA A 7 -27.70 -26.56 -73.40
N LEU A 8 -26.58 -26.85 -72.71
CA LEU A 8 -26.58 -27.15 -71.28
C LEU A 8 -26.45 -25.83 -70.51
N ALA A 9 -27.44 -25.54 -69.67
CA ALA A 9 -27.33 -24.54 -68.61
C ALA A 9 -26.76 -25.24 -67.36
N VAL A 10 -25.64 -24.74 -66.84
CA VAL A 10 -25.13 -25.10 -65.52
C VAL A 10 -25.37 -23.91 -64.60
N THR A 11 -26.25 -24.12 -63.62
CA THR A 11 -26.58 -23.19 -62.55
C THR A 11 -25.45 -23.16 -61.52
N ALA A 12 -24.86 -21.97 -61.29
CA ALA A 12 -23.94 -21.74 -60.19
C ALA A 12 -24.74 -21.48 -58.90
N ALA A 13 -24.61 -22.35 -57.91
CA ALA A 13 -25.15 -22.14 -56.57
C ALA A 13 -24.14 -21.32 -55.75
N THR A 14 -24.50 -20.10 -55.36
CA THR A 14 -23.74 -19.27 -54.43
C THR A 14 -24.10 -19.64 -52.99
N LEU A 15 -23.15 -20.23 -52.27
CA LEU A 15 -23.26 -20.52 -50.84
C LEU A 15 -22.89 -19.24 -50.06
N ALA A 16 -23.87 -18.57 -49.45
CA ALA A 16 -23.63 -17.43 -48.57
C ALA A 16 -23.26 -17.95 -47.17
N LEU A 17 -21.98 -17.81 -46.79
CA LEU A 17 -21.50 -18.13 -45.45
C LEU A 17 -21.77 -16.92 -44.54
N ALA A 18 -22.77 -17.02 -43.66
CA ALA A 18 -23.03 -16.02 -42.63
C ALA A 18 -21.97 -16.16 -41.52
N LEU A 19 -21.04 -15.21 -41.44
CA LEU A 19 -20.10 -15.08 -40.32
C LEU A 19 -20.86 -14.56 -39.10
N ALA A 20 -21.10 -15.43 -38.12
CA ALA A 20 -21.52 -15.01 -36.79
C ALA A 20 -20.31 -14.36 -36.09
N LEU A 21 -20.39 -13.05 -35.84
CA LEU A 21 -19.40 -12.35 -35.02
C LEU A 21 -19.51 -12.85 -33.57
N PRO A 22 -18.38 -13.12 -32.88
CA PRO A 22 -18.42 -13.47 -31.47
C PRO A 22 -18.98 -12.29 -30.69
N THR A 23 -20.05 -12.51 -29.95
CA THR A 23 -20.54 -11.57 -28.94
C THR A 23 -19.47 -11.48 -27.86
N GLY A 24 -18.88 -10.29 -27.71
CA GLY A 24 -17.86 -10.04 -26.69
C GLY A 24 -18.39 -10.41 -25.31
N THR A 25 -17.61 -11.20 -24.57
CA THR A 25 -17.82 -11.39 -23.15
C THR A 25 -17.60 -10.05 -22.48
N ALA A 26 -18.68 -9.42 -22.00
CA ALA A 26 -18.57 -8.30 -21.09
C ALA A 26 -17.75 -8.79 -19.88
N LEU A 27 -16.63 -8.13 -19.60
CA LEU A 27 -15.87 -8.35 -18.37
C LEU A 27 -16.85 -8.14 -17.21
N ALA A 28 -17.00 -9.14 -16.35
CA ALA A 28 -17.80 -9.00 -15.14
C ALA A 28 -17.21 -7.82 -14.34
N ALA A 29 -18.09 -6.97 -13.80
CA ALA A 29 -17.64 -5.96 -12.85
C ALA A 29 -16.90 -6.64 -11.69
N PRO A 30 -15.82 -6.04 -11.16
CA PRO A 30 -15.12 -6.60 -10.00
C PRO A 30 -16.12 -6.86 -8.87
N ALA A 31 -15.92 -7.96 -8.14
CA ALA A 31 -16.75 -8.28 -7.00
C ALA A 31 -16.69 -7.15 -5.96
N PRO A 32 -17.79 -6.85 -5.26
CA PRO A 32 -17.77 -5.85 -4.18
C PRO A 32 -16.77 -6.25 -3.10
N VAL A 33 -16.06 -5.25 -2.57
CA VAL A 33 -15.07 -5.40 -1.48
C VAL A 33 -15.80 -5.62 -0.16
N GLU A 34 -15.50 -6.73 0.51
CA GLU A 34 -16.05 -7.05 1.83
C GLU A 34 -14.99 -6.77 2.90
N LEU A 35 -15.05 -5.57 3.50
CA LEU A 35 -14.04 -5.11 4.46
C LEU A 35 -13.95 -6.05 5.67
N GLY A 36 -12.71 -6.38 6.06
CA GLY A 36 -12.40 -7.18 7.24
C GLY A 36 -12.61 -6.43 8.56
N THR A 37 -12.34 -7.11 9.67
CA THR A 37 -12.24 -6.45 10.99
C THR A 37 -10.91 -5.73 11.08
N PRO A 38 -10.86 -4.42 11.37
CA PRO A 38 -9.62 -3.65 11.37
C PRO A 38 -8.60 -4.23 12.38
N LEU A 39 -7.38 -4.41 11.91
CA LEU A 39 -6.20 -4.88 12.64
C LEU A 39 -5.17 -3.74 12.66
N PRO A 40 -5.18 -2.88 13.70
CA PRO A 40 -4.33 -1.69 13.78
C PRO A 40 -2.83 -1.96 13.60
N GLN A 41 -2.39 -3.17 13.98
CA GLN A 41 -0.99 -3.57 13.91
C GLN A 41 -0.56 -4.17 12.58
N ALA A 42 -1.48 -4.44 11.66
CA ALA A 42 -1.17 -5.13 10.41
C ALA A 42 -0.70 -4.14 9.33
N HIS A 43 0.45 -4.44 8.71
CA HIS A 43 1.00 -3.68 7.59
C HIS A 43 1.30 -4.58 6.39
N ALA A 44 0.62 -4.33 5.27
CA ALA A 44 0.77 -5.05 4.02
C ALA A 44 1.98 -4.48 3.29
N HIS A 45 3.09 -5.20 3.39
CA HIS A 45 4.33 -4.86 2.73
C HIS A 45 4.27 -5.32 1.28
N ASN A 46 4.85 -4.53 0.38
CA ASN A 46 4.79 -4.78 -1.05
C ASN A 46 3.35 -5.04 -1.54
N ASP A 47 2.36 -4.32 -1.00
CA ASP A 47 0.94 -4.60 -1.24
C ASP A 47 0.57 -4.56 -2.74
N TYR A 48 1.32 -3.80 -3.52
CA TYR A 48 1.22 -3.71 -4.98
C TYR A 48 1.61 -5.01 -5.72
N GLU A 49 2.19 -5.99 -5.06
CA GLU A 49 2.50 -7.31 -5.63
C GLU A 49 1.35 -8.31 -5.50
N HIS A 50 0.29 -7.97 -4.75
CA HIS A 50 -0.91 -8.81 -4.62
C HIS A 50 -1.81 -8.76 -5.87
N GLU A 51 -2.73 -9.72 -5.99
CA GLU A 51 -3.64 -9.82 -7.15
C GLU A 51 -4.59 -8.62 -7.23
N ARG A 52 -5.10 -8.17 -6.08
CA ARG A 52 -5.88 -6.94 -5.96
C ARG A 52 -5.22 -6.04 -4.90
N PRO A 53 -4.22 -5.23 -5.28
CA PRO A 53 -3.60 -4.26 -4.37
C PRO A 53 -4.66 -3.43 -3.66
N LEU A 54 -4.37 -3.07 -2.41
CA LEU A 54 -5.24 -2.45 -1.42
C LEU A 54 -6.42 -3.33 -0.99
N LEU A 55 -7.17 -3.88 -1.93
CA LEU A 55 -8.44 -4.55 -1.66
C LEU A 55 -8.24 -5.84 -0.87
N ASP A 56 -7.26 -6.67 -1.25
CA ASP A 56 -6.96 -7.90 -0.54
C ASP A 56 -6.54 -7.61 0.91
N ALA A 57 -5.70 -6.59 1.13
CA ALA A 57 -5.32 -6.14 2.47
C ALA A 57 -6.52 -5.61 3.26
N LEU A 58 -7.40 -4.81 2.63
CA LEU A 58 -8.56 -4.25 3.31
C LEU A 58 -9.59 -5.32 3.70
N GLU A 59 -9.83 -6.31 2.85
CA GLU A 59 -10.69 -7.48 3.13
C GLU A 59 -10.15 -8.30 4.31
N GLN A 60 -8.83 -8.29 4.52
CA GLN A 60 -8.18 -8.93 5.66
C GLN A 60 -8.05 -8.04 6.91
N GLY A 61 -8.55 -6.81 6.83
CA GLY A 61 -8.58 -5.90 7.97
C GLY A 61 -7.31 -5.07 8.16
N PHE A 62 -6.37 -5.09 7.23
CA PHE A 62 -5.13 -4.32 7.37
C PHE A 62 -5.42 -2.82 7.37
N THR A 63 -4.86 -2.12 8.35
CA THR A 63 -4.98 -0.66 8.45
C THR A 63 -3.73 0.07 7.98
N SER A 64 -2.76 -0.63 7.40
CA SER A 64 -1.63 -0.01 6.72
C SER A 64 -1.18 -0.83 5.50
N VAL A 65 -0.88 -0.14 4.41
CA VAL A 65 -0.39 -0.73 3.15
C VAL A 65 0.79 0.08 2.61
N GLU A 66 1.67 -0.55 1.82
CA GLU A 66 2.83 0.09 1.19
C GLU A 66 2.73 0.08 -0.35
N ALA A 67 3.03 1.22 -0.97
CA ALA A 67 3.13 1.39 -2.41
C ALA A 67 4.52 1.92 -2.83
N ASP A 68 5.24 1.17 -3.66
CA ASP A 68 6.49 1.61 -4.26
C ASP A 68 6.22 2.51 -5.48
N VAL A 69 6.61 3.79 -5.41
CA VAL A 69 6.20 4.80 -6.39
C VAL A 69 7.37 5.38 -7.18
N TRP A 70 7.20 5.40 -8.50
CA TRP A 70 8.07 6.04 -9.46
C TRP A 70 7.34 7.18 -10.18
N LEU A 71 8.00 8.34 -10.33
CA LEU A 71 7.54 9.41 -11.22
C LEU A 71 8.12 9.20 -12.63
N VAL A 72 7.27 8.91 -13.61
CA VAL A 72 7.66 8.74 -15.02
C VAL A 72 6.74 9.56 -15.90
N ASP A 73 7.34 10.44 -16.72
CA ASP A 73 6.63 11.33 -17.65
C ASP A 73 5.48 12.16 -17.04
N GLY A 74 5.56 12.41 -15.73
CA GLY A 74 4.56 13.20 -14.98
C GLY A 74 3.49 12.36 -14.27
N GLU A 75 3.51 11.04 -14.42
CA GLU A 75 2.57 10.11 -13.78
C GLU A 75 3.26 9.34 -12.65
N LEU A 76 2.53 9.11 -11.55
CA LEU A 76 2.98 8.26 -10.45
C LEU A 76 2.59 6.82 -10.74
N ARG A 77 3.59 5.96 -10.95
CA ARG A 77 3.41 4.55 -11.29
C ARG A 77 3.85 3.67 -10.13
N VAL A 78 3.11 2.61 -9.86
CA VAL A 78 3.35 1.70 -8.74
C VAL A 78 4.12 0.46 -9.19
N ALA A 79 5.38 0.33 -8.80
CA ALA A 79 6.24 -0.79 -9.17
C ALA A 79 7.43 -0.90 -8.23
N HIS A 80 7.90 -2.13 -7.98
CA HIS A 80 9.13 -2.33 -7.22
C HIS A 80 10.34 -1.81 -8.00
N ASP A 81 10.45 -2.27 -9.25
CA ASP A 81 11.61 -2.02 -10.08
C ASP A 81 11.31 -1.12 -11.28
N SER A 82 12.29 -0.29 -11.63
CA SER A 82 12.17 0.71 -12.71
C SER A 82 11.79 0.15 -14.09
N TRP A 83 12.06 -1.14 -14.37
CA TRP A 83 11.73 -1.76 -15.65
C TRP A 83 10.28 -2.24 -15.75
N GLU A 84 9.54 -2.27 -14.65
CA GLU A 84 8.12 -2.69 -14.59
C GLU A 84 7.18 -1.50 -14.79
N VAL A 85 7.71 -0.28 -14.64
CA VAL A 85 6.95 0.97 -14.60
C VAL A 85 6.11 1.25 -15.86
N ALA A 86 6.55 0.80 -17.04
CA ALA A 86 5.89 1.14 -18.31
C ALA A 86 4.44 0.63 -18.41
N ASP A 87 4.15 -0.52 -17.81
CA ASP A 87 2.83 -1.17 -17.84
C ASP A 87 2.17 -1.21 -16.45
N ALA A 88 2.82 -0.62 -15.44
CA ALA A 88 2.34 -0.58 -14.07
C ALA A 88 1.11 0.34 -13.92
N PRO A 89 0.14 0.02 -13.03
CA PRO A 89 -0.96 0.92 -12.72
C PRO A 89 -0.44 2.23 -12.09
N THR A 90 -1.23 3.30 -12.19
CA THR A 90 -0.92 4.53 -11.47
C THR A 90 -1.20 4.40 -9.97
N LEU A 91 -0.61 5.26 -9.15
CA LEU A 91 -0.93 5.36 -7.72
C LEU A 91 -2.42 5.67 -7.51
N GLU A 92 -2.98 6.55 -8.36
CA GLU A 92 -4.39 6.89 -8.37
C GLU A 92 -5.27 5.66 -8.61
N GLU A 93 -5.02 4.92 -9.70
CA GLU A 93 -5.78 3.73 -10.08
C GLU A 93 -5.70 2.60 -9.03
N ALA A 94 -4.51 2.37 -8.47
CA ALA A 94 -4.29 1.26 -7.55
C ALA A 94 -4.75 1.57 -6.11
N TYR A 95 -4.67 2.82 -5.66
CA TYR A 95 -4.89 3.16 -4.24
C TYR A 95 -5.85 4.33 -4.02
N LEU A 96 -5.66 5.49 -4.68
CA LEU A 96 -6.36 6.71 -4.29
C LEU A 96 -7.85 6.70 -4.68
N ASP A 97 -8.15 6.23 -5.89
CA ASP A 97 -9.52 6.07 -6.37
C ASP A 97 -10.27 5.03 -5.52
N PRO A 98 -9.78 3.79 -5.34
CA PRO A 98 -10.48 2.80 -4.51
C PRO A 98 -10.67 3.24 -3.06
N LEU A 99 -9.66 3.87 -2.42
CA LEU A 99 -9.82 4.43 -1.07
C LEU A 99 -10.91 5.50 -1.03
N THR A 100 -11.00 6.33 -2.08
CA THR A 100 -12.02 7.38 -2.18
C THR A 100 -13.41 6.79 -2.34
N GLU A 101 -13.56 5.71 -3.09
CA GLU A 101 -14.82 5.00 -3.28
C GLU A 101 -15.29 4.29 -2.00
N ILE A 102 -14.37 3.66 -1.26
CA ILE A 102 -14.65 2.91 -0.04
C ILE A 102 -14.95 3.85 1.15
N ALA A 103 -14.25 4.99 1.23
CA ALA A 103 -14.35 5.88 2.38
C ALA A 103 -15.79 6.37 2.61
N SER A 104 -16.17 6.39 3.88
CA SER A 104 -17.41 7.00 4.39
C SER A 104 -17.70 8.37 3.77
N PRO A 105 -18.99 8.79 3.64
CA PRO A 105 -19.36 10.06 3.01
C PRO A 105 -18.70 11.30 3.63
N ASN A 106 -18.41 11.28 4.93
CA ASN A 106 -17.72 12.38 5.62
C ASN A 106 -16.18 12.34 5.44
N GLY A 107 -15.65 11.25 4.88
CA GLY A 107 -14.22 10.99 4.64
C GLY A 107 -13.43 10.76 5.92
N LYS A 108 -14.05 10.19 6.95
CA LYS A 108 -13.41 9.97 8.27
C LYS A 108 -13.09 8.52 8.57
N GLU A 109 -13.72 7.60 7.87
CA GLU A 109 -13.59 6.15 8.08
C GLU A 109 -13.39 5.45 6.74
N ILE A 110 -12.47 4.49 6.69
CA ILE A 110 -12.43 3.41 5.68
C ILE A 110 -13.25 2.22 6.20
N TYR A 111 -12.89 1.73 7.39
CA TYR A 111 -13.64 0.71 8.10
C TYR A 111 -14.80 1.33 8.90
N PRO A 112 -16.06 0.93 8.66
CA PRO A 112 -17.20 1.46 9.42
C PRO A 112 -17.06 1.28 10.93
N GLY A 113 -17.13 2.38 11.68
CA GLY A 113 -17.06 2.35 13.15
C GLY A 113 -15.65 2.14 13.74
N TYR A 114 -14.61 2.12 12.91
CA TYR A 114 -13.22 2.18 13.36
C TYR A 114 -12.81 3.64 13.62
N ASP A 115 -12.26 3.92 14.79
CA ASP A 115 -11.83 5.28 15.20
C ASP A 115 -10.39 5.61 14.77
N GLY A 116 -9.68 4.66 14.15
CA GLY A 116 -8.34 4.88 13.61
C GLY A 116 -8.35 5.24 12.12
N ASP A 117 -7.21 5.69 11.65
CA ASP A 117 -6.92 5.93 10.24
C ASP A 117 -6.34 4.68 9.55
N VAL A 118 -6.41 4.67 8.21
CA VAL A 118 -5.64 3.76 7.37
C VAL A 118 -4.38 4.48 6.90
N GLN A 119 -3.21 3.87 7.09
CA GLN A 119 -1.95 4.43 6.61
C GLN A 119 -1.62 3.92 5.20
N LEU A 120 -1.49 4.84 4.24
CA LEU A 120 -0.86 4.58 2.95
C LEU A 120 0.61 5.00 3.01
N LEU A 121 1.52 4.03 3.11
CA LEU A 121 2.95 4.28 3.08
C LEU A 121 3.41 4.35 1.62
N ILE A 122 3.86 5.53 1.18
CA ILE A 122 4.30 5.79 -0.20
C ILE A 122 5.83 5.77 -0.22
N ASP A 123 6.43 4.68 -0.68
CA ASP A 123 7.89 4.55 -0.78
C ASP A 123 8.39 5.10 -2.11
N ILE A 124 8.96 6.31 -2.08
CA ILE A 124 9.44 6.97 -3.31
C ILE A 124 10.75 6.33 -3.77
N LYS A 125 10.71 5.70 -4.96
CA LYS A 125 11.89 5.07 -5.57
C LYS A 125 12.63 5.98 -6.55
N SER A 126 11.96 6.98 -7.12
CA SER A 126 12.55 8.00 -8.01
C SER A 126 13.08 9.23 -7.25
N GLU A 127 13.41 10.31 -7.97
CA GLU A 127 13.93 11.54 -7.36
C GLU A 127 12.91 12.15 -6.38
N GLY A 128 13.34 12.34 -5.12
CA GLY A 128 12.44 12.67 -4.00
C GLY A 128 11.62 13.95 -4.20
N PRO A 129 12.24 15.13 -4.32
CA PRO A 129 11.54 16.40 -4.44
C PRO A 129 10.50 16.49 -5.57
N ALA A 130 10.79 16.01 -6.78
CA ALA A 130 9.85 16.03 -7.89
C ALA A 130 8.70 15.03 -7.67
N THR A 131 9.03 13.80 -7.27
CA THR A 131 8.03 12.75 -7.03
C THR A 131 7.09 13.13 -5.90
N TRP A 132 7.63 13.64 -4.78
CA TRP A 132 6.82 14.09 -3.66
C TRP A 132 5.87 15.23 -4.03
N ARG A 133 6.28 16.18 -4.89
CA ARG A 133 5.37 17.23 -5.36
C ARG A 133 4.21 16.67 -6.20
N ALA A 134 4.47 15.64 -7.00
CA ALA A 134 3.43 14.95 -7.75
C ALA A 134 2.49 14.19 -6.80
N VAL A 135 3.03 13.46 -5.82
CA VAL A 135 2.24 12.78 -4.76
C VAL A 135 1.33 13.79 -4.05
N GLU A 136 1.86 14.92 -3.59
CA GLU A 136 1.07 15.96 -2.93
C GLU A 136 -0.04 16.55 -3.81
N ALA A 137 0.16 16.61 -5.13
CA ALA A 137 -0.85 17.07 -6.06
C ALA A 137 -2.01 16.08 -6.16
N GLU A 138 -1.72 14.79 -6.41
CA GLU A 138 -2.74 13.74 -6.46
C GLU A 138 -3.49 13.64 -5.12
N LEU A 139 -2.79 13.56 -3.98
CA LEU A 139 -3.44 13.52 -2.65
C LEU A 139 -4.36 14.73 -2.38
N ALA A 140 -4.04 15.90 -2.95
CA ALA A 140 -4.89 17.09 -2.83
C ALA A 140 -6.22 16.96 -3.59
N GLU A 141 -6.22 16.24 -4.72
CA GLU A 141 -7.43 15.94 -5.48
C GLU A 141 -8.36 15.00 -4.68
N HIS A 142 -7.76 14.12 -3.85
CA HIS A 142 -8.45 13.25 -2.89
C HIS A 142 -8.58 13.84 -1.47
N SER A 143 -8.48 15.17 -1.30
CA SER A 143 -8.45 15.86 0.01
C SER A 143 -9.67 15.64 0.94
N ARG A 144 -10.73 15.00 0.43
CA ARG A 144 -11.86 14.56 1.24
C ARG A 144 -11.45 13.49 2.26
N ILE A 145 -10.54 12.58 1.87
CA ILE A 145 -10.18 11.37 2.64
C ILE A 145 -8.75 11.39 3.21
N PHE A 146 -7.87 12.27 2.72
CA PHE A 146 -6.51 12.37 3.22
C PHE A 146 -6.34 13.41 4.33
N THR A 147 -5.68 12.97 5.41
CA THR A 147 -5.25 13.84 6.50
C THR A 147 -4.30 14.90 5.95
N ARG A 148 -4.46 16.15 6.42
CA ARG A 148 -3.67 17.28 5.92
C ARG A 148 -3.15 18.15 7.04
N VAL A 149 -1.91 18.59 6.90
CA VAL A 149 -1.32 19.65 7.71
C VAL A 149 -1.42 20.98 6.96
N HIS A 150 -1.93 22.03 7.61
CA HIS A 150 -1.87 23.40 7.09
C HIS A 150 -1.41 24.36 8.19
N ARG A 151 -0.27 25.01 7.97
CA ARG A 151 0.36 25.93 8.95
C ARG A 151 0.49 25.29 10.34
N GLY A 152 0.96 24.04 10.38
CA GLY A 152 1.15 23.26 11.61
C GLY A 152 -0.12 22.73 12.25
N LYS A 153 -1.30 22.89 11.62
CA LYS A 153 -2.57 22.32 12.11
C LYS A 153 -2.93 21.09 11.32
N VAL A 154 -3.08 19.97 12.01
CA VAL A 154 -3.54 18.71 11.43
C VAL A 154 -5.07 18.74 11.27
N LYS A 155 -5.55 18.24 10.14
CA LYS A 155 -6.96 17.98 9.87
C LYS A 155 -7.08 16.51 9.49
N ASP A 156 -7.45 15.70 10.47
CA ASP A 156 -7.55 14.24 10.33
C ASP A 156 -8.62 13.86 9.33
N ARG A 157 -8.41 12.74 8.64
CA ARG A 157 -9.34 12.07 7.73
C ARG A 157 -9.16 10.55 7.84
N ALA A 158 -9.86 9.81 6.98
CA ALA A 158 -9.84 8.35 6.96
C ALA A 158 -8.45 7.77 6.64
N VAL A 159 -7.61 8.50 5.90
CA VAL A 159 -6.32 8.00 5.42
C VAL A 159 -5.20 8.96 5.77
N GLU A 160 -4.11 8.42 6.30
CA GLU A 160 -2.83 9.13 6.48
C GLU A 160 -1.82 8.65 5.44
N ALA A 161 -1.32 9.56 4.60
CA ALA A 161 -0.24 9.26 3.68
C ALA A 161 1.11 9.52 4.37
N VAL A 162 2.03 8.56 4.33
CA VAL A 162 3.38 8.70 4.92
C VAL A 162 4.41 8.43 3.84
N ILE A 163 5.36 9.35 3.63
CA ILE A 163 6.41 9.23 2.62
C ILE A 163 7.58 8.43 3.21
N SER A 164 7.91 7.32 2.55
CA SER A 164 9.11 6.49 2.73
C SER A 164 10.06 6.62 1.52
N GLY A 165 11.14 5.84 1.48
CA GLY A 165 12.11 5.85 0.39
C GLY A 165 12.91 7.16 0.33
N ASN A 166 12.97 7.76 -0.86
CA ASN A 166 13.63 9.03 -1.14
C ASN A 166 12.80 10.23 -0.63
N ARG A 167 12.81 10.43 0.69
CA ARG A 167 12.01 11.45 1.39
C ARG A 167 12.66 12.84 1.36
N PRO A 168 12.09 13.85 0.68
CA PRO A 168 12.66 15.19 0.59
C PRO A 168 12.37 16.02 1.84
N ARG A 169 13.10 15.74 2.93
CA ARG A 169 12.83 16.31 4.27
C ARG A 169 12.76 17.85 4.28
N ALA A 170 13.70 18.54 3.63
CA ALA A 170 13.74 20.00 3.66
C ALA A 170 12.49 20.65 3.02
N GLU A 171 12.04 20.09 1.89
CA GLU A 171 10.81 20.48 1.22
C GLU A 171 9.57 20.12 2.08
N MET A 172 9.61 18.93 2.68
CA MET A 172 8.62 18.45 3.65
C MET A 172 8.64 19.18 5.00
N GLU A 173 9.61 20.04 5.28
CA GLU A 173 9.57 20.96 6.41
C GLU A 173 9.07 22.35 5.96
N ALA A 174 9.53 22.83 4.80
CA ALA A 174 9.28 24.19 4.33
C ALA A 174 7.87 24.48 3.78
N ALA A 175 7.19 23.51 3.19
CA ALA A 175 5.80 23.67 2.71
C ALA A 175 4.80 24.04 3.82
N THR A 176 3.89 24.95 3.44
CA THR A 176 2.83 25.49 4.30
C THR A 176 1.63 24.54 4.43
N THR A 177 1.37 23.77 3.38
CA THR A 177 0.31 22.77 3.30
C THR A 177 0.95 21.46 2.89
N ARG A 178 0.53 20.36 3.53
CA ARG A 178 1.02 19.02 3.24
C ARG A 178 -0.07 17.97 3.43
N TYR A 179 -0.23 17.05 2.49
CA TYR A 179 -1.13 15.91 2.56
C TYR A 179 -0.44 14.62 2.99
N SER A 180 0.88 14.66 3.14
CA SER A 180 1.70 13.56 3.61
C SER A 180 2.56 13.92 4.81
N PHE A 181 2.94 12.88 5.52
CA PHE A 181 3.84 12.89 6.68
C PHE A 181 5.14 12.17 6.36
N TYR A 182 6.11 12.27 7.26
CA TYR A 182 7.47 11.76 7.08
C TYR A 182 7.68 10.44 7.83
N ASP A 183 8.17 9.41 7.14
CA ASP A 183 8.70 8.20 7.78
C ASP A 183 10.16 8.44 8.20
N GLY A 184 10.43 8.50 9.50
CA GLY A 184 11.77 8.65 10.09
C GLY A 184 12.62 7.39 10.04
N ARG A 185 13.89 7.48 10.44
CA ARG A 185 14.79 6.32 10.68
C ARG A 185 15.22 6.26 12.13
N SER A 186 15.86 5.16 12.54
CA SER A 186 16.37 5.01 13.92
C SER A 186 17.27 6.17 14.37
N THR A 187 17.98 6.80 13.43
CA THR A 187 18.81 7.99 13.68
C THR A 187 18.02 9.25 14.04
N ASP A 188 16.70 9.26 13.82
CA ASP A 188 15.82 10.39 14.08
C ASP A 188 15.12 10.32 15.46
N LEU A 189 15.22 9.22 16.20
CA LEU A 189 14.47 9.01 17.45
C LEU A 189 14.66 10.12 18.49
N ASP A 190 15.87 10.67 18.60
CA ASP A 190 16.18 11.78 19.53
C ASP A 190 16.33 13.14 18.82
N SER A 191 15.81 13.26 17.59
CA SER A 191 15.95 14.50 16.80
C SER A 191 15.10 15.66 17.34
N GLY A 192 14.09 15.37 18.17
CA GLY A 192 13.10 16.35 18.63
C GLY A 192 12.15 16.81 17.53
N THR A 193 12.02 16.02 16.45
CA THR A 193 11.10 16.31 15.35
C THR A 193 9.65 16.17 15.83
N ASP A 194 8.78 17.11 15.47
CA ASP A 194 7.37 17.03 15.84
C ASP A 194 6.69 15.83 15.14
N ALA A 195 5.89 15.05 15.87
CA ALA A 195 5.13 13.93 15.32
C ALA A 195 4.11 14.38 14.25
N ALA A 196 3.68 15.65 14.27
CA ALA A 196 2.86 16.23 13.20
C ALA A 196 3.62 16.37 11.86
N LEU A 197 4.95 16.21 11.87
CA LEU A 197 5.76 16.01 10.66
C LEU A 197 6.13 14.54 10.49
N MET A 198 6.62 13.89 11.56
CA MET A 198 7.18 12.55 11.54
C MET A 198 6.44 11.62 12.50
N PRO A 199 5.26 11.11 12.15
CA PRO A 199 4.45 10.26 13.02
C PRO A 199 4.89 8.79 13.01
N LEU A 200 5.83 8.42 12.14
CA LEU A 200 6.32 7.06 11.97
C LEU A 200 7.85 7.08 11.98
N VAL A 201 8.45 6.09 12.63
CA VAL A 201 9.87 5.77 12.48
C VAL A 201 10.00 4.32 12.07
N SER A 202 10.59 4.11 10.90
CA SER A 202 10.83 2.78 10.36
C SER A 202 12.31 2.48 10.21
N ASP A 203 12.72 1.23 10.39
CA ASP A 203 14.09 0.83 10.02
C ASP A 203 14.18 -0.63 9.56
N ASN A 204 15.31 -0.94 8.93
CA ASN A 204 15.66 -2.29 8.56
C ASN A 204 16.02 -3.09 9.80
N TRP A 205 15.25 -4.14 10.07
CA TRP A 205 15.44 -5.04 11.21
C TRP A 205 16.89 -5.53 11.32
N THR A 206 17.48 -6.00 10.20
CA THR A 206 18.82 -6.60 10.17
C THR A 206 19.96 -5.61 10.41
N LYS A 207 19.70 -4.29 10.36
CA LYS A 207 20.69 -3.27 10.77
C LYS A 207 20.74 -3.08 12.28
N LEU A 208 19.66 -3.42 12.98
CA LEU A 208 19.51 -3.19 14.42
C LEU A 208 19.64 -4.49 15.22
N PHE A 209 19.11 -5.59 14.70
CA PHE A 209 18.97 -6.87 15.38
C PHE A 209 19.56 -8.00 14.54
N THR A 210 20.08 -9.03 15.21
CA THR A 210 20.55 -10.24 14.53
C THR A 210 19.60 -11.41 14.70
N TRP A 211 18.70 -11.36 15.69
CA TRP A 211 17.72 -12.40 15.92
C TRP A 211 16.68 -12.45 14.78
N GLN A 212 16.39 -13.65 14.29
CA GLN A 212 15.48 -13.89 13.14
C GLN A 212 14.27 -14.74 13.56
N GLY A 213 13.92 -14.75 14.86
CA GLY A 213 12.81 -15.55 15.38
C GLY A 213 13.17 -16.97 15.81
N VAL A 214 14.40 -17.43 15.56
CA VAL A 214 14.83 -18.79 15.91
C VAL A 214 15.20 -18.88 17.38
N GLY A 215 14.50 -19.76 18.11
CA GLY A 215 14.71 -19.92 19.56
C GLY A 215 14.34 -18.67 20.35
N GLU A 216 14.85 -18.58 21.58
CA GLU A 216 14.64 -17.42 22.43
C GLU A 216 15.42 -16.20 21.91
N MET A 217 14.78 -15.03 21.86
CA MET A 217 15.46 -13.78 21.54
C MET A 217 16.53 -13.47 22.61
N PRO A 218 17.79 -13.17 22.23
CA PRO A 218 18.82 -12.78 23.18
C PRO A 218 18.35 -11.62 24.06
N ALA A 219 18.50 -11.74 25.38
CA ALA A 219 17.97 -10.77 26.34
C ALA A 219 18.40 -9.32 26.07
N ALA A 220 19.65 -9.10 25.62
CA ALA A 220 20.14 -7.77 25.28
C ALA A 220 19.50 -7.19 24.01
N GLU A 221 19.16 -8.03 23.02
CA GLU A 221 18.42 -7.58 21.83
C GLU A 221 16.96 -7.28 22.19
N ARG A 222 16.34 -8.11 23.05
CA ARG A 222 14.99 -7.87 23.59
C ARG A 222 14.93 -6.53 24.33
N GLU A 223 15.83 -6.29 25.27
CA GLU A 223 15.93 -5.01 26.00
C GLU A 223 16.07 -3.83 25.03
N ARG A 224 16.96 -3.94 24.03
CA ARG A 224 17.13 -2.91 23.00
C ARG A 224 15.87 -2.66 22.17
N LEU A 225 15.10 -3.70 21.83
CA LEU A 225 13.83 -3.56 21.10
C LEU A 225 12.82 -2.76 21.93
N HIS A 226 12.63 -3.15 23.20
CA HIS A 226 11.71 -2.43 24.08
C HIS A 226 12.14 -0.97 24.33
N ASP A 227 13.44 -0.72 24.52
CA ASP A 227 13.97 0.64 24.67
C ASP A 227 13.75 1.49 23.41
N TYR A 228 13.93 0.89 22.23
CA TYR A 228 13.67 1.55 20.94
C TYR A 228 12.21 1.98 20.83
N VAL A 229 11.29 1.05 21.07
CA VAL A 229 9.84 1.31 20.96
C VAL A 229 9.40 2.33 22.01
N ALA A 230 9.83 2.18 23.26
CA ALA A 230 9.52 3.12 24.32
C ALA A 230 10.06 4.54 24.04
N GLY A 231 11.26 4.63 23.44
CA GLY A 231 11.83 5.89 22.98
C GLY A 231 10.96 6.55 21.91
N ALA A 232 10.60 5.81 20.86
CA ALA A 232 9.73 6.29 19.79
C ALA A 232 8.37 6.77 20.31
N HIS A 233 7.70 5.96 21.14
CA HIS A 233 6.39 6.28 21.70
C HIS A 233 6.42 7.51 22.62
N ARG A 234 7.50 7.70 23.39
CA ARG A 234 7.67 8.89 24.24
C ARG A 234 7.65 10.18 23.41
N ASP A 235 8.22 10.12 22.21
CA ASP A 235 8.32 11.24 21.29
C ASP A 235 7.14 11.31 20.30
N GLY A 236 6.16 10.39 20.45
CA GLY A 236 4.90 10.38 19.72
C GLY A 236 4.94 9.66 18.37
N TYR A 237 5.97 8.87 18.11
CA TYR A 237 6.15 8.16 16.85
C TYR A 237 5.65 6.72 16.95
N ARG A 238 4.94 6.25 15.93
CA ARG A 238 4.70 4.83 15.68
C ARG A 238 5.99 4.15 15.19
N VAL A 239 6.08 2.84 15.36
CA VAL A 239 7.24 2.04 14.95
C VAL A 239 6.85 0.98 13.92
N ARG A 240 7.68 0.84 12.89
CA ARG A 240 7.65 -0.25 11.91
C ARG A 240 9.06 -0.79 11.69
N PHE A 241 9.19 -2.09 11.43
CA PHE A 241 10.44 -2.66 10.93
C PHE A 241 10.20 -3.39 9.61
N TRP A 242 11.11 -3.20 8.65
CA TRP A 242 11.13 -3.94 7.39
C TRP A 242 12.36 -4.85 7.32
N ALA A 243 12.42 -5.76 6.35
CA ALA A 243 13.42 -6.84 6.28
C ALA A 243 13.45 -7.73 7.53
N THR A 244 12.27 -7.98 8.11
CA THR A 244 12.02 -9.02 9.11
C THR A 244 12.05 -10.41 8.46
N ASN A 245 12.23 -11.47 9.24
CA ASN A 245 12.06 -12.83 8.73
C ASN A 245 10.57 -13.12 8.48
N ASP A 246 10.14 -13.06 7.23
CA ASP A 246 8.75 -13.26 6.83
C ASP A 246 8.45 -14.64 6.21
N ILE A 247 9.42 -15.57 6.29
CA ILE A 247 9.21 -16.95 5.83
C ILE A 247 8.29 -17.68 6.80
N ALA A 248 7.18 -18.21 6.28
CA ALA A 248 6.19 -18.95 7.06
C ALA A 248 6.81 -20.06 7.93
N GLY A 249 6.48 -20.02 9.22
CA GLY A 249 6.95 -21.00 10.20
C GLY A 249 7.04 -20.45 11.61
N GLU A 250 7.57 -21.28 12.50
CA GLU A 250 7.71 -20.96 13.93
C GLU A 250 8.58 -19.73 14.17
N ALA A 251 9.67 -19.58 13.40
CA ALA A 251 10.57 -18.44 13.56
C ALA A 251 9.87 -17.11 13.27
N ARG A 252 9.13 -17.00 12.15
CA ARG A 252 8.32 -15.82 11.84
C ARG A 252 7.27 -15.56 12.91
N THR A 253 6.56 -16.61 13.36
CA THR A 253 5.55 -16.48 14.42
C THR A 253 6.16 -15.95 15.73
N ASN A 254 7.36 -16.41 16.10
CA ASN A 254 8.08 -15.90 17.25
C ASN A 254 8.47 -14.43 17.07
N LEU A 255 8.92 -14.04 15.88
CA LEU A 255 9.24 -12.67 15.57
C LEU A 255 8.01 -11.76 15.69
N TRP A 256 6.87 -12.13 15.07
CA TRP A 256 5.62 -11.39 15.20
C TRP A 256 5.16 -11.28 16.65
N ARG A 257 5.28 -12.36 17.44
CA ARG A 257 4.99 -12.32 18.88
C ARG A 257 5.86 -11.32 19.62
N GLU A 258 7.16 -11.32 19.36
CA GLU A 258 8.09 -10.40 20.01
C GLU A 258 7.83 -8.94 19.61
N LEU A 259 7.56 -8.67 18.33
CA LEU A 259 7.20 -7.33 17.85
C LEU A 259 5.91 -6.83 18.50
N ARG A 260 4.89 -7.70 18.58
CA ARG A 260 3.62 -7.40 19.25
C ARG A 260 3.83 -7.14 20.75
N ASP A 261 4.56 -8.00 21.43
CA ASP A 261 4.84 -7.90 22.88
C ASP A 261 5.67 -6.65 23.20
N ALA A 262 6.54 -6.21 22.28
CA ALA A 262 7.27 -4.95 22.37
C ALA A 262 6.43 -3.70 22.10
N GLY A 263 5.23 -3.85 21.56
CA GLY A 263 4.35 -2.73 21.22
C GLY A 263 4.66 -2.08 19.88
N VAL A 264 5.29 -2.80 18.94
CA VAL A 264 5.49 -2.29 17.58
C VAL A 264 4.13 -2.03 16.92
N ASP A 265 3.97 -0.83 16.36
CA ASP A 265 2.69 -0.36 15.85
C ASP A 265 2.32 -0.96 14.50
N HIS A 266 3.30 -1.33 13.67
CA HIS A 266 3.07 -1.92 12.35
C HIS A 266 4.00 -3.12 12.12
N ILE A 267 3.40 -4.32 12.12
CA ILE A 267 4.05 -5.58 11.79
C ILE A 267 3.95 -5.78 10.27
N ASN A 268 5.11 -5.73 9.64
CA ASN A 268 5.30 -5.85 8.20
C ASN A 268 5.23 -7.31 7.74
N THR A 269 4.43 -7.61 6.72
CA THR A 269 4.38 -8.93 6.06
C THR A 269 3.94 -8.84 4.60
N ASP A 270 4.39 -9.80 3.79
CA ASP A 270 3.84 -10.11 2.47
C ASP A 270 2.76 -11.24 2.57
N ASP A 271 2.63 -11.90 3.72
CA ASP A 271 1.65 -12.96 3.97
C ASP A 271 0.44 -12.41 4.73
N LEU A 272 -0.45 -11.76 3.99
CA LEU A 272 -1.64 -11.12 4.53
C LEU A 272 -2.46 -12.08 5.41
N GLU A 273 -2.77 -13.28 4.89
CA GLU A 273 -3.61 -14.27 5.56
C GLU A 273 -2.94 -14.76 6.85
N GLY A 274 -1.65 -15.07 6.78
CA GLY A 274 -0.89 -15.52 7.94
C GLY A 274 -0.88 -14.50 9.07
N LEU A 275 -0.69 -13.21 8.78
CA LEU A 275 -0.69 -12.17 9.82
C LEU A 275 -2.10 -11.87 10.33
N GLN A 276 -3.11 -11.89 9.47
CA GLN A 276 -4.51 -11.77 9.87
C GLN A 276 -4.89 -12.85 10.87
N GLU A 277 -4.57 -14.12 10.57
CA GLU A 277 -4.81 -15.25 11.47
C GLU A 277 -4.05 -15.11 12.79
N PHE A 278 -2.80 -14.65 12.75
CA PHE A 278 -1.97 -14.45 13.94
C PHE A 278 -2.54 -13.37 14.87
N LEU A 279 -2.95 -12.22 14.32
CA LEU A 279 -3.47 -11.10 15.10
C LEU A 279 -4.91 -11.32 15.60
N ALA A 280 -5.69 -12.17 14.91
CA ALA A 280 -7.03 -12.56 15.36
C ALA A 280 -7.04 -13.51 16.57
N GLN A 281 -5.89 -14.10 16.92
CA GLN A 281 -5.73 -14.97 18.09
C GLN A 281 -5.39 -14.12 19.33
N GLU A 282 -6.40 -13.84 20.17
CA GLU A 282 -6.26 -13.17 21.48
C GLU A 282 -5.33 -13.92 22.46
#